data_AF-A0A537H3G4-F1
#
_entry.id   AF-A0A537H3G4-F1
#
_cell.length_a   1.000
_cell.length_b   1.000
_cell.length_c   1.000
_cell.angle_alpha   90.00
_cell.angle_beta   90.00
_cell.angle_gamma   90.00
#
_symmetry.space_group_name_H-M   'P 1'
#
loop_
_entity.id
_entity.type
_entity.pdbx_description
1 polymer ?
#
loop_
_entity_poly.entity_id
_entity_poly.type
_entity_poly.pdbx_seq_one_letter_code
_entity_poly.pdbx_strand_id
1 'polypeptide(L)'
;SLIYGANGVLMGLIIITPLAGFVSPLSAVILGLLGGPLFLVGEKWFGKFKWFTDPVGLFPGHLLGGVFGVLMIAFFAQKGFVTSLASLTFENGALVATSLPDGLFYGGGLSALNQLGIEAYGVAVVMLTVFILSFVTARLISAAMKGITTNSANN
;
A
#
# COMPACT_ATOMS: atom_id res chain seq x y z
N SER A 1 -21.45 2.30 -12.68
CA SER A 1 -21.59 3.74 -12.35
C SER A 1 -20.23 4.41 -12.45
N LEU A 2 -20.18 5.68 -12.84
CA LEU A 2 -18.96 6.47 -13.06
C LEU A 2 -17.96 6.41 -11.89
N ILE A 3 -18.48 6.30 -10.66
CA ILE A 3 -17.72 6.19 -9.40
C ILE A 3 -16.82 4.95 -9.37
N TYR A 4 -17.31 3.78 -9.81
CA TYR A 4 -16.47 2.56 -9.84
C TYR A 4 -15.36 2.65 -10.89
N GLY A 5 -15.62 3.33 -12.01
CA GLY A 5 -14.59 3.61 -13.02
C GLY A 5 -13.48 4.51 -12.45
N ALA A 6 -13.88 5.61 -11.79
CA ALA A 6 -12.93 6.53 -11.15
C ALA A 6 -12.11 5.84 -10.05
N ASN A 7 -12.77 5.09 -9.16
CA ASN A 7 -12.08 4.36 -8.09
C ASN A 7 -11.16 3.26 -8.61
N GLY A 8 -11.51 2.61 -9.73
CA GLY A 8 -10.62 1.65 -10.39
C GLY A 8 -9.34 2.29 -10.94
N VAL A 9 -9.47 3.47 -11.56
CA VAL A 9 -8.30 4.26 -12.03
C VAL A 9 -7.44 4.70 -10.85
N LEU A 10 -8.05 5.22 -9.78
CA LEU A 10 -7.35 5.60 -8.55
C LEU A 10 -6.63 4.39 -7.92
N MET A 11 -7.27 3.22 -7.90
CA MET A 11 -6.65 1.99 -7.40
C MET A 11 -5.41 1.62 -8.22
N GLY A 12 -5.46 1.74 -9.55
CA GLY A 12 -4.28 1.54 -10.40
C GLY A 12 -3.12 2.49 -10.05
N LEU A 13 -3.43 3.77 -9.78
CA LEU A 13 -2.44 4.76 -9.34
C LEU A 13 -1.86 4.43 -7.95
N ILE A 14 -2.69 3.98 -7.02
CA ILE A 14 -2.26 3.54 -5.69
C ILE A 14 -1.31 2.35 -5.81
N ILE A 15 -1.67 1.35 -6.62
CA ILE A 15 -0.84 0.14 -6.81
C ILE A 15 0.52 0.50 -7.41
N ILE A 16 0.59 1.41 -8.39
CA ILE A 16 1.87 1.74 -9.05
C ILE A 16 2.76 2.66 -8.22
N THR A 17 2.22 3.36 -7.21
CA THR A 17 2.97 4.31 -6.38
C THR A 17 4.27 3.74 -5.79
N PRO A 18 4.27 2.57 -5.11
CA PRO A 18 5.51 1.96 -4.61
C PRO A 18 6.40 1.35 -5.70
N LEU A 19 5.91 1.22 -6.94
CA LEU A 19 6.56 0.49 -8.03
C LEU A 19 7.13 1.39 -9.12
N ALA A 20 6.77 2.68 -9.12
CA ALA A 20 7.04 3.62 -10.21
C ALA A 20 8.52 3.75 -10.58
N GLY A 21 9.43 3.51 -9.63
CA GLY A 21 10.87 3.57 -9.83
C GLY A 21 11.57 2.23 -10.03
N PHE A 22 10.82 1.13 -10.19
CA PHE A 22 11.38 -0.24 -10.19
C PHE A 22 10.92 -1.13 -11.35
N VAL A 23 9.87 -0.75 -12.09
CA VAL A 23 9.22 -1.62 -13.10
C VAL A 23 9.20 -1.01 -14.49
N SER A 24 9.17 -1.86 -15.52
CA SER A 24 8.99 -1.41 -16.91
C SER A 24 7.61 -0.80 -17.16
N PRO A 25 7.44 0.02 -18.21
CA PRO A 25 6.13 0.56 -18.60
C PRO A 25 5.06 -0.52 -18.84
N LEU A 26 5.44 -1.67 -19.40
CA LEU A 26 4.50 -2.77 -19.64
C LEU A 26 4.05 -3.42 -18.32
N SER A 27 4.98 -3.65 -17.38
CA SER A 27 4.65 -4.12 -16.02
C SER A 27 3.69 -3.15 -15.33
N ALA A 28 3.91 -1.84 -15.48
CA ALA A 28 3.06 -0.81 -14.89
C ALA A 28 1.62 -0.86 -15.43
N VAL A 29 1.45 -1.05 -16.74
CA VAL A 29 0.12 -1.24 -17.36
C VAL A 29 -0.58 -2.48 -16.80
N ILE A 30 0.13 -3.61 -16.71
CA ILE A 30 -0.42 -4.86 -16.17
C ILE A 30 -0.91 -4.65 -14.73
N LEU A 31 -0.07 -4.06 -13.88
CA LEU A 31 -0.40 -3.81 -12.47
C LEU A 31 -1.56 -2.82 -12.30
N GLY A 32 -1.62 -1.79 -13.15
CA GLY A 32 -2.74 -0.84 -13.18
C GLY A 32 -4.07 -1.50 -13.57
N LEU A 33 -4.06 -2.42 -14.54
CA LEU A 33 -5.25 -3.16 -14.96
C LEU A 33 -5.80 -4.08 -13.86
N LEU A 34 -4.95 -4.57 -12.97
CA LEU A 34 -5.37 -5.36 -11.80
C LEU A 34 -6.09 -4.50 -10.74
N GLY A 35 -5.94 -3.17 -10.76
CA GLY A 35 -6.53 -2.27 -9.79
C GLY A 35 -8.06 -2.30 -9.74
N GLY A 36 -8.74 -2.27 -10.89
CA GLY A 36 -10.20 -2.29 -10.94
C GLY A 36 -10.81 -3.53 -10.25
N PRO A 37 -10.44 -4.76 -10.66
CA PRO A 37 -10.90 -5.98 -9.99
C PRO A 37 -10.54 -6.03 -8.50
N LEU A 38 -9.32 -5.63 -8.13
CA LEU A 38 -8.87 -5.66 -6.74
C LEU A 38 -9.67 -4.69 -5.86
N PHE A 39 -10.00 -3.50 -6.38
CA PHE A 39 -10.85 -2.54 -5.69
C PHE A 39 -12.24 -3.11 -5.41
N LEU A 40 -12.88 -3.76 -6.40
CA LEU A 40 -14.21 -4.34 -6.24
C LEU A 40 -14.22 -5.46 -5.20
N VAL A 41 -13.19 -6.30 -5.17
CA VAL A 41 -13.04 -7.35 -4.16
C VAL A 41 -12.84 -6.74 -2.78
N GLY A 42 -11.98 -5.73 -2.67
CA GLY A 42 -11.72 -4.99 -1.44
C GLY A 42 -12.98 -4.36 -0.87
N GLU A 43 -13.64 -3.49 -1.64
CA GLU A 43 -14.86 -2.78 -1.23
C GLU A 43 -15.95 -3.76 -0.76
N LYS A 44 -16.19 -4.84 -1.52
CA LYS A 44 -17.17 -5.87 -1.13
C LYS A 44 -16.78 -6.61 0.16
N TRP A 45 -15.48 -6.83 0.40
CA TRP A 45 -15.03 -7.52 1.60
C TRP A 45 -15.14 -6.62 2.84
N PHE A 46 -14.67 -5.37 2.74
CA PHE A 46 -14.73 -4.41 3.83
C PHE A 46 -16.17 -3.95 4.14
N GLY A 47 -17.04 -3.88 3.13
CA GLY A 47 -18.47 -3.60 3.31
C GLY A 47 -19.24 -4.63 4.15
N LYS A 48 -18.64 -5.79 4.48
CA LYS A 48 -19.24 -6.77 5.40
C LYS A 48 -19.16 -6.32 6.87
N PHE A 49 -18.23 -5.43 7.21
CA PHE A 49 -18.02 -4.98 8.58
C PHE A 49 -18.98 -3.84 8.94
N LYS A 50 -20.13 -4.18 9.51
CA LYS A 50 -21.17 -3.17 9.88
C LYS A 50 -20.74 -2.14 10.93
N TRP A 51 -19.70 -2.44 11.71
CA TRP A 51 -19.12 -1.52 12.71
C TRP A 51 -18.14 -0.52 12.10
N PHE A 52 -17.77 -0.71 10.84
CA PHE A 52 -16.83 0.13 10.11
C PHE A 52 -17.56 0.84 8.99
N THR A 53 -17.50 2.17 8.97
CA THR A 53 -18.05 2.97 7.88
C THR A 53 -16.92 3.76 7.24
N ASP A 54 -16.66 3.48 5.97
CA ASP A 54 -15.77 4.27 5.13
C ASP A 54 -16.61 4.94 4.04
N PRO A 55 -16.90 6.25 4.18
CA PRO A 55 -17.83 6.95 3.30
C PRO A 55 -17.31 7.13 1.87
N VAL A 56 -16.00 7.03 1.66
CA VAL A 56 -15.35 7.33 0.37
C VAL A 56 -14.61 6.12 -0.21
N GLY A 57 -14.52 5.01 0.52
CA GLY A 57 -13.79 3.81 0.10
C GLY A 57 -12.27 4.01 0.10
N LEU A 58 -11.76 4.94 0.92
CA LEU A 58 -10.34 5.22 1.01
C LEU A 58 -9.55 4.03 1.56
N PHE A 59 -10.08 3.39 2.60
CA PHE A 59 -9.46 2.29 3.31
C PHE A 59 -9.27 1.05 2.43
N PRO A 60 -10.29 0.49 1.75
CA PRO A 60 -10.10 -0.64 0.83
C PRO A 60 -9.16 -0.28 -0.32
N GLY A 61 -9.19 0.95 -0.83
CA GLY A 61 -8.29 1.38 -1.91
C GLY A 61 -6.83 1.46 -1.46
N HIS A 62 -6.56 2.24 -0.42
CA HIS A 62 -5.19 2.52 0.02
C HIS A 62 -4.55 1.37 0.78
N LEU A 63 -5.31 0.69 1.64
CA LEU A 63 -4.77 -0.44 2.39
C LEU A 63 -4.49 -1.62 1.45
N LEU A 64 -5.51 -2.10 0.73
CA LEU A 64 -5.33 -3.27 -0.12
C LEU A 64 -4.40 -2.96 -1.31
N GLY A 65 -4.58 -1.79 -1.94
CA GLY A 65 -3.78 -1.38 -3.09
C GLY A 65 -2.34 -1.09 -2.73
N GLY A 66 -2.10 -0.39 -1.61
CA GLY A 66 -0.76 -0.11 -1.12
C GLY A 66 -0.01 -1.37 -0.72
N VAL A 67 -0.65 -2.26 0.05
CA VAL A 67 -0.05 -3.55 0.43
C VAL A 67 0.23 -4.39 -0.80
N PHE A 68 -0.73 -4.52 -1.71
CA PHE A 68 -0.54 -5.26 -2.96
C PHE A 68 0.62 -4.68 -3.78
N GLY A 69 0.65 -3.36 -3.99
CA GLY A 69 1.71 -2.70 -4.75
C GLY A 69 3.11 -2.92 -4.18
N VAL A 70 3.27 -2.78 -2.86
CA VAL A 70 4.56 -3.01 -2.18
C VAL A 70 5.01 -4.47 -2.34
N LEU A 71 4.10 -5.43 -2.14
CA LEU A 71 4.43 -6.85 -2.32
C LEU A 71 4.80 -7.20 -3.77
N MET A 72 4.21 -6.50 -4.75
CA MET A 72 4.51 -6.72 -6.17
C MET A 72 5.92 -6.29 -6.58
N ILE A 73 6.66 -5.54 -5.74
CA ILE A 73 8.07 -5.19 -6.00
C ILE A 73 8.90 -6.45 -6.17
N ALA A 74 8.72 -7.42 -5.27
CA ALA A 74 9.44 -8.70 -5.32
C ALA A 74 9.13 -9.54 -6.56
N PHE A 75 8.04 -9.26 -7.28
CA PHE A 75 7.65 -9.99 -8.49
C PHE A 75 8.04 -9.27 -9.76
N PHE A 76 7.87 -7.95 -9.80
CA PHE A 76 7.95 -7.15 -11.03
C PHE A 76 9.16 -6.22 -11.13
N ALA A 77 9.96 -6.08 -10.08
CA ALA A 77 11.17 -5.25 -10.11
C ALA A 77 12.11 -5.69 -11.25
N GLN A 78 12.75 -4.74 -11.91
CA GLN A 78 13.69 -4.98 -13.00
C GLN A 78 14.87 -4.03 -12.82
N LYS A 79 16.07 -4.57 -12.64
CA LYS A 79 17.29 -3.77 -12.36
C LYS A 79 17.53 -2.65 -13.36
N GLY A 80 17.22 -2.88 -14.64
CA GLY A 80 17.37 -1.88 -15.70
C GLY A 80 16.48 -0.63 -15.54
N PHE A 81 15.41 -0.72 -14.73
CA PHE A 81 14.49 0.38 -14.45
C PHE A 81 14.62 0.92 -13.03
N VAL A 82 15.48 0.33 -12.18
CA VAL A 82 15.71 0.79 -10.81
C VAL A 82 16.44 2.13 -10.86
N THR A 83 15.74 3.19 -10.48
CA THR A 83 16.37 4.52 -10.34
C THR A 83 17.19 4.60 -9.05
N SER A 84 18.25 5.40 -9.04
CA SER A 84 19.13 5.56 -7.86
C SER A 84 18.42 6.06 -6.62
N LEU A 85 17.31 6.80 -6.77
CA LEU A 85 16.48 7.27 -5.67
C LEU A 85 15.60 6.16 -5.10
N ALA A 86 15.16 5.22 -5.94
CA ALA A 86 14.26 4.15 -5.56
C ALA A 86 14.96 3.09 -4.70
N SER A 87 16.29 2.95 -4.81
CA SER A 87 17.05 1.95 -4.06
C SER A 87 17.82 2.50 -2.86
N LEU A 88 17.52 3.72 -2.41
CA LEU A 88 18.16 4.29 -1.23
C LEU A 88 17.73 3.56 0.04
N THR A 89 18.70 3.06 0.79
CA THR A 89 18.53 2.57 2.16
C THR A 89 19.30 3.46 3.12
N PHE A 90 18.81 3.59 4.36
CA PHE A 90 19.54 4.29 5.40
C PHE A 90 20.49 3.34 6.11
N GLU A 91 21.79 3.50 5.90
CA GLU A 91 22.84 2.67 6.49
C GLU A 91 23.87 3.57 7.17
N ASN A 92 24.24 3.26 8.42
CA ASN A 92 25.24 3.99 9.21
C ASN A 92 25.06 5.52 9.26
N GLY A 93 23.81 6.00 9.27
CA GLY A 93 23.52 7.45 9.34
C GLY A 93 23.47 8.17 7.97
N ALA A 94 23.60 7.45 6.85
CA ALA A 94 23.59 8.01 5.52
C ALA A 94 22.64 7.25 4.57
N LEU A 95 22.17 7.93 3.52
CA LEU A 95 21.42 7.31 2.44
C LEU A 95 22.41 6.66 1.45
N VAL A 96 22.33 5.35 1.29
CA VAL A 96 23.17 4.55 0.41
C VAL A 96 22.30 3.91 -0.67
N ALA A 97 22.68 4.05 -1.93
CA ALA A 97 22.01 3.35 -3.03
C ALA A 97 22.38 1.86 -2.97
N THR A 98 21.39 1.03 -2.69
CA THR A 98 21.51 -0.43 -2.78
C THR A 98 21.11 -0.90 -4.17
N SER A 99 21.50 -2.11 -4.55
CA SER A 99 20.99 -2.73 -5.77
C SER A 99 19.80 -3.61 -5.41
N LEU A 100 18.62 -3.30 -5.95
CA LEU A 100 17.46 -4.16 -5.80
C LEU A 100 17.61 -5.40 -6.70
N PRO A 101 17.35 -6.63 -6.23
CA PRO A 101 17.33 -7.81 -7.09
C PRO A 101 16.23 -7.68 -8.16
N ASP A 102 16.37 -8.40 -9.26
CA ASP A 102 15.26 -8.55 -10.21
C ASP A 102 14.11 -9.28 -9.50
N GLY A 103 12.89 -8.99 -9.94
CA GLY A 103 11.70 -9.64 -9.43
C GLY A 103 11.62 -11.11 -9.85
N LEU A 104 10.75 -11.86 -9.20
CA LEU A 104 10.59 -13.29 -9.43
C LEU A 104 10.23 -13.62 -10.89
N PHE A 105 9.44 -12.77 -11.56
CA PHE A 105 9.08 -12.96 -12.96
C PHE A 105 10.19 -12.59 -13.95
N TYR A 106 11.25 -11.94 -13.48
CA TYR A 106 12.37 -11.46 -14.29
C TYR A 106 13.69 -12.16 -13.94
N GLY A 107 13.62 -13.33 -13.31
CA GLY A 107 14.80 -14.18 -13.04
C GLY A 107 15.49 -13.91 -11.71
N GLY A 108 14.86 -13.18 -10.79
CA GLY A 108 15.42 -12.88 -9.46
C GLY A 108 15.66 -14.07 -8.54
N GLY A 109 15.02 -15.21 -8.79
CA GLY A 109 15.21 -16.46 -8.05
C GLY A 109 14.98 -16.30 -6.53
N LEU A 110 15.89 -16.88 -5.72
CA LEU A 110 15.84 -16.82 -4.26
C LEU A 110 15.98 -15.39 -3.71
N SER A 111 16.71 -14.51 -4.40
CA SER A 111 16.88 -13.12 -3.99
C SER A 111 15.55 -12.35 -4.04
N ALA A 112 14.69 -12.65 -5.02
CA ALA A 112 13.35 -12.09 -5.09
C ALA A 112 12.45 -12.57 -3.94
N LEU A 113 12.60 -13.81 -3.49
CA LEU A 113 11.86 -14.32 -2.33
C LEU A 113 12.31 -13.64 -1.03
N ASN A 114 13.61 -13.38 -0.88
CA ASN A 114 14.10 -12.58 0.22
C ASN A 114 13.53 -11.15 0.17
N GLN A 115 13.47 -10.55 -1.03
CA GLN A 115 12.85 -9.25 -1.22
C GLN A 115 11.37 -9.26 -0.79
N LEU A 116 10.61 -10.30 -1.14
CA LEU A 116 9.22 -10.43 -0.70
C LEU A 116 9.10 -10.42 0.83
N GLY A 117 10.01 -11.09 1.53
CA GLY A 117 10.07 -11.08 3.00
C GLY A 117 10.38 -9.69 3.57
N ILE A 118 11.31 -8.96 2.96
CA ILE A 118 11.67 -7.59 3.36
C ILE A 118 10.48 -6.65 3.16
N GLU A 119 9.83 -6.69 1.99
CA GLU A 119 8.65 -5.86 1.70
C GLU A 119 7.48 -6.19 2.63
N ALA A 120 7.21 -7.47 2.87
CA ALA A 120 6.16 -7.89 3.79
C ALA A 120 6.43 -7.43 5.23
N TYR A 121 7.69 -7.51 5.68
CA TYR A 121 8.10 -6.99 6.97
C TYR A 121 7.92 -5.47 7.06
N GLY A 122 8.34 -4.73 6.03
CA GLY A 122 8.15 -3.28 5.92
C GLY A 122 6.68 -2.90 6.01
N VAL A 123 5.81 -3.59 5.26
CA VAL A 123 4.35 -3.42 5.34
C VAL A 123 3.84 -3.65 6.75
N ALA A 124 4.24 -4.74 7.42
CA ALA A 124 3.77 -5.05 8.77
C ALA A 124 4.19 -3.97 9.79
N VAL A 125 5.44 -3.50 9.70
CA VAL A 125 5.97 -2.43 10.56
C VAL A 125 5.22 -1.12 10.34
N VAL A 126 5.02 -0.71 9.08
CA VAL A 126 4.28 0.51 8.74
C VAL A 126 2.84 0.41 9.22
N MET A 127 2.17 -0.73 8.98
CA MET A 127 0.80 -0.97 9.41
C MET A 127 0.65 -0.86 10.93
N LEU A 128 1.52 -1.52 11.68
CA LEU A 128 1.49 -1.48 13.14
C LEU A 128 1.74 -0.06 13.66
N THR A 129 2.76 0.61 13.12
CA THR A 129 3.15 1.96 13.54
C THR A 129 2.05 2.96 13.25
N VAL A 130 1.53 2.99 12.02
CA VAL A 130 0.46 3.90 11.61
C VAL A 130 -0.81 3.62 12.39
N PHE A 131 -1.17 2.35 12.61
CA PHE A 131 -2.35 2.00 13.40
C PHE A 131 -2.23 2.48 14.85
N ILE A 132 -1.12 2.18 15.53
CA ILE A 132 -0.90 2.59 16.93
C ILE A 132 -0.90 4.11 17.05
N LEU A 133 -0.11 4.81 16.23
CA LEU A 133 -0.02 6.28 16.30
C LEU A 133 -1.36 6.95 15.97
N SER A 134 -2.09 6.46 14.97
CA SER A 134 -3.41 6.99 14.62
C SER A 134 -4.41 6.75 15.75
N PHE A 135 -4.42 5.53 16.33
CA PHE A 135 -5.31 5.19 17.42
C PHE A 135 -5.04 6.02 18.68
N VAL A 136 -3.77 6.15 19.07
CA VAL A 136 -3.37 6.98 20.23
C VAL A 136 -3.75 8.44 19.99
N THR A 137 -3.41 8.99 18.81
CA THR A 137 -3.75 10.37 18.46
C THR A 137 -5.27 10.60 18.50
N ALA A 138 -6.05 9.73 17.86
CA ALA A 138 -7.51 9.83 17.88
C ALA A 138 -8.06 9.73 19.32
N ARG A 139 -7.49 8.86 20.16
CA ARG A 139 -7.92 8.69 21.55
C ARG A 139 -7.62 9.92 22.41
N LEU A 140 -6.46 10.55 22.20
CA LEU A 140 -6.06 11.79 22.88
C LEU A 140 -6.97 12.96 22.47
N ILE A 141 -7.21 13.13 21.16
CA ILE A 141 -8.15 14.15 20.65
C ILE A 141 -9.55 13.92 21.23
N SER A 142 -10.03 12.68 21.22
CA SER A 142 -11.33 12.35 21.80
C SER A 142 -11.41 12.64 23.29
N ALA A 143 -10.33 12.43 24.05
CA ALA A 143 -10.30 12.76 25.47
C ALA A 143 -10.32 14.29 25.70
N ALA A 144 -9.58 15.05 24.89
CA ALA A 144 -9.54 16.51 24.97
C ALA A 144 -10.88 17.16 24.59
N MET A 145 -11.56 16.62 23.57
CA MET A 145 -12.80 17.17 23.03
C MET A 145 -14.08 16.60 23.66
N LYS A 146 -13.96 15.68 24.65
CA LYS A 146 -15.10 14.94 25.24
C LYS A 146 -15.92 14.15 24.20
N GLY A 147 -15.25 13.65 23.16
CA GLY A 147 -15.85 12.92 22.05
C GLY A 147 -15.50 13.53 20.69
N ILE A 148 -15.37 12.67 19.68
CA ILE A 148 -15.17 13.07 18.27
C ILE A 148 -16.46 12.96 17.46
N THR A 149 -17.35 12.04 17.84
CA THR A 149 -18.63 11.82 17.16
C THR A 149 -19.75 12.62 17.83
N THR A 150 -20.69 13.13 17.05
CA THR A 150 -21.87 13.85 17.53
C THR A 150 -22.93 12.93 18.14
N ASN A 151 -22.73 11.60 18.11
CA ASN A 151 -23.54 10.68 18.88
C ASN A 151 -23.29 10.91 20.36
N SER A 152 -24.25 11.58 20.98
CA SER A 152 -24.38 11.71 22.43
C SER A 152 -24.22 10.32 23.04
N ALA A 153 -23.17 10.13 23.83
CA ALA A 153 -23.10 9.03 24.78
C ALA A 153 -24.10 9.31 25.92
N ASN A 154 -25.38 9.23 25.58
CA ASN A 154 -26.47 8.96 26.50
C ASN A 154 -26.91 7.56 26.05
N ASN A 155 -26.59 6.45 26.72
CA ASN A 155 -26.65 6.17 28.16
C ASN A 155 -25.63 5.08 28.51
#